data_AF-A0A4Y7Q0A5-F1
#
_entry.id   AF-A0A4Y7Q0A5-F1
#
_cell.length_a   1.000
_cell.length_b   1.000
_cell.length_c   1.000
_cell.angle_alpha   90.00
_cell.angle_beta   90.00
_cell.angle_gamma   90.00
#
_symmetry.space_group_name_H-M   'P 1'
#
loop_
_entity.id
_entity.type
_entity.pdbx_description
1 polymer ?
#
loop_
_entity_poly.entity_id
_entity_poly.type
_entity_poly.pdbx_seq_one_letter_code
_entity_poly.pdbx_strand_id
1 'polypeptide(L)'
;MAVKIVYRVLRKISDWALWAFYSEVCIEGEENVPEDGPLILSPTHHNEIIDIATLSATVPYRRMISYWAKSSLFSNPVTRAILLSSGSIPVDRRSKDNQRLFKGTFDSLSIEEAVGIYPEGTSYTEPRIVQVKDGVGWAALEYLKWAKEKNFSMKEVVIVPVGIVYTDKSKYQSRVYVKYGKPIFVANYAEQFLPDVDGERRAAVKRLCHSVEDGMVSLSVNAPNWDILHCSRLARDLLWGDEKNIPLRQFVVVSQTLVDIFSDQNPSPELVNLKSNLLHYYSLLHYSGLTHTSLVGIPLTFSPRPLRVVFSLMQLTALEIFNLPSYAVPLIVHLPSYILASMGARLAKDEEEARAQYKVVFGGLALAVTYPLFGWNAWKLIRSYKAFKDLVPQRGLFSQCIGAAAMAWWLSHWHNRVIESNYNLYKQYKATWKVLLGILSNGLSQSSVQPYTIPPPPPINPFIKRTSSTPDPVRKAPPPVPSRRLIHHLLRARVAAYISCGVFFQGLERSGELVKPADLGETRVDGTGTSVDVDSVTLSSSTVERSGREVVAFLRKNRADFEGLAKAA
;
A
#
# COMPACT_ATOMS: atom_id res chain seq x y z
N MET A 1 32.20 -4.25 -15.96
CA MET A 1 30.90 -3.84 -15.40
C MET A 1 30.40 -2.66 -16.21
N ALA A 2 29.33 -2.80 -17.01
CA ALA A 2 28.77 -1.66 -17.72
C ALA A 2 28.36 -0.61 -16.68
N VAL A 3 28.80 0.64 -16.83
CA VAL A 3 28.51 1.68 -15.84
C VAL A 3 27.00 1.96 -15.89
N LYS A 4 26.23 1.37 -14.96
CA LYS A 4 24.78 1.55 -14.82
C LYS A 4 24.44 2.93 -14.23
N ILE A 5 24.95 4.01 -14.83
CA ILE A 5 24.67 5.40 -14.42
C ILE A 5 23.16 5.64 -14.40
N VAL A 6 22.45 5.21 -15.44
CA VAL A 6 21.00 5.40 -15.54
C VAL A 6 20.27 4.74 -14.37
N TYR A 7 20.61 3.51 -14.01
CA TYR A 7 20.02 2.85 -12.83
C TYR A 7 20.29 3.65 -11.55
N ARG A 8 21.53 4.10 -11.33
CA ARG A 8 21.88 4.89 -10.13
C ARG A 8 21.11 6.20 -10.05
N VAL A 9 20.91 6.87 -11.18
CA VAL A 9 20.08 8.08 -11.28
C VAL A 9 18.62 7.77 -10.99
N LEU A 10 18.05 6.74 -11.61
CA LEU A 10 16.66 6.31 -11.38
C LEU A 10 16.42 5.91 -9.92
N ARG A 11 17.38 5.22 -9.30
CA ARG A 11 17.32 4.92 -7.87
C ARG A 11 17.35 6.19 -7.03
N LYS A 12 18.17 7.18 -7.37
CA LYS A 12 18.19 8.46 -6.63
C LYS A 12 16.87 9.22 -6.78
N ILE A 13 16.26 9.18 -7.96
CA ILE A 13 14.90 9.70 -8.18
C ILE A 13 13.90 8.94 -7.33
N SER A 14 14.05 7.62 -7.19
CA SER A 14 13.21 6.79 -6.31
C SER A 14 13.35 7.19 -4.84
N ASP A 15 14.58 7.40 -4.34
CA ASP A 15 14.83 7.91 -2.98
C ASP A 15 14.05 9.23 -2.75
N TRP A 16 14.11 10.16 -3.70
CA TRP A 16 13.40 11.44 -3.61
C TRP A 16 11.88 11.29 -3.73
N ALA A 17 11.40 10.42 -4.61
CA ALA A 17 9.99 10.16 -4.79
C ALA A 17 9.36 9.61 -3.51
N LEU A 18 10.02 8.64 -2.87
CA LEU A 18 9.53 8.08 -1.60
C LEU A 18 9.53 9.13 -0.50
N TRP A 19 10.63 9.86 -0.34
CA TRP A 19 10.76 10.92 0.67
C TRP A 19 9.75 12.05 0.50
N ALA A 20 9.47 12.44 -0.76
CA ALA A 20 8.55 13.52 -1.04
C ALA A 20 7.08 13.09 -0.91
N PHE A 21 6.73 11.86 -1.31
CA PHE A 21 5.35 11.38 -1.40
C PHE A 21 4.83 10.74 -0.11
N TYR A 22 5.67 9.97 0.59
CA TYR A 22 5.29 9.24 1.79
C TYR A 22 5.76 9.94 3.05
N SER A 23 4.91 9.92 4.08
CA SER A 23 5.23 10.52 5.38
C SER A 23 6.21 9.67 6.19
N GLU A 24 6.21 8.37 5.97
CA GLU A 24 7.05 7.38 6.67
C GLU A 24 7.29 6.18 5.74
N VAL A 25 8.54 5.71 5.71
CA VAL A 25 8.95 4.45 5.07
C VAL A 25 9.64 3.62 6.15
N CYS A 26 9.10 2.45 6.46
CA CYS A 26 9.67 1.52 7.42
C CYS A 26 10.14 0.25 6.70
N ILE A 27 11.34 -0.20 7.04
CA ILE A 27 12.00 -1.36 6.44
C ILE A 27 12.32 -2.35 7.56
N GLU A 28 12.00 -3.63 7.36
CA GLU A 28 12.35 -4.73 8.26
C GLU A 28 12.83 -5.97 7.48
N GLY A 29 13.58 -6.85 8.15
CA GLY A 29 14.09 -8.08 7.56
C GLY A 29 15.27 -7.90 6.62
N GLU A 30 15.96 -6.74 6.65
CA GLU A 30 17.11 -6.45 5.81
C GLU A 30 18.22 -7.52 5.95
N GLU A 31 18.33 -8.14 7.11
CA GLU A 31 19.22 -9.26 7.43
C GLU A 31 18.96 -10.53 6.60
N ASN A 32 17.76 -10.69 6.04
CA ASN A 32 17.41 -11.83 5.19
C ASN A 32 17.92 -11.68 3.75
N VAL A 33 18.38 -10.48 3.36
CA VAL A 33 18.90 -10.21 2.03
C VAL A 33 20.42 -10.47 2.05
N PRO A 34 20.94 -11.40 1.23
CA PRO A 34 22.38 -11.60 1.14
C PRO A 34 23.07 -10.39 0.50
N GLU A 35 24.23 -10.01 1.05
CA GLU A 35 25.05 -8.89 0.57
C GLU A 35 25.54 -9.12 -0.86
N ASP A 36 25.91 -10.35 -1.19
CA ASP A 36 26.46 -10.79 -2.46
C ASP A 36 25.81 -12.10 -2.96
N GLY A 37 26.29 -12.63 -4.08
CA GLY A 37 25.73 -13.83 -4.72
C GLY A 37 24.41 -13.61 -5.49
N PRO A 38 24.04 -14.51 -6.41
CA PRO A 38 22.84 -14.38 -7.24
C PRO A 38 21.56 -14.33 -6.40
N LEU A 39 20.73 -13.30 -6.63
CA LEU A 39 19.55 -13.02 -5.84
C LEU A 39 18.33 -12.74 -6.73
N ILE A 40 17.20 -13.37 -6.42
CA ILE A 40 15.90 -13.01 -6.99
C ILE A 40 15.04 -12.39 -5.89
N LEU A 41 14.62 -11.15 -6.08
CA LEU A 41 13.66 -10.47 -5.20
C LEU A 41 12.25 -10.69 -5.76
N SER A 42 11.34 -11.21 -4.94
CA SER A 42 9.96 -11.49 -5.33
C SER A 42 8.95 -10.65 -4.52
N PRO A 43 8.78 -9.36 -4.90
CA PRO A 43 7.88 -8.44 -4.22
C PRO A 43 6.40 -8.58 -4.60
N THR A 44 5.52 -8.17 -3.69
CA THR A 44 4.10 -7.86 -4.01
C THR A 44 3.97 -6.67 -4.97
N HIS A 45 2.95 -6.66 -5.81
CA HIS A 45 2.75 -5.70 -6.91
C HIS A 45 1.36 -5.04 -6.89
N HIS A 46 1.21 -3.96 -6.12
CA HIS A 46 -0.09 -3.29 -5.95
C HIS A 46 -0.12 -1.83 -6.42
N ASN A 47 1.03 -1.23 -6.80
CA ASN A 47 1.19 0.20 -7.06
C ASN A 47 2.14 0.52 -8.24
N GLU A 48 2.18 -0.35 -9.26
CA GLU A 48 2.92 -0.17 -10.51
C GLU A 48 4.38 0.31 -10.32
N ILE A 49 4.73 1.44 -10.93
CA ILE A 49 6.10 2.00 -10.91
C ILE A 49 6.54 2.33 -9.48
N ILE A 50 5.60 2.64 -8.58
CA ILE A 50 5.94 2.96 -7.19
C ILE A 50 6.45 1.75 -6.45
N ASP A 51 6.02 0.52 -6.77
CA ASP A 51 6.60 -0.69 -6.18
C ASP A 51 8.06 -0.86 -6.62
N ILE A 52 8.39 -0.53 -7.88
CA ILE A 52 9.75 -0.60 -8.44
C ILE A 52 10.65 0.45 -7.79
N ALA A 53 10.14 1.68 -7.64
CA ALA A 53 10.83 2.74 -6.93
C ALA A 53 11.07 2.37 -5.46
N THR A 54 10.06 1.78 -4.82
CA THR A 54 10.12 1.32 -3.43
C THR A 54 11.21 0.26 -3.26
N LEU A 55 11.19 -0.81 -4.05
CA LEU A 55 12.19 -1.86 -3.95
C LEU A 55 13.61 -1.35 -4.26
N SER A 56 13.76 -0.52 -5.29
CA SER A 56 15.08 0.03 -5.68
C SER A 56 15.70 0.94 -4.62
N ALA A 57 14.88 1.71 -3.89
CA ALA A 57 15.33 2.62 -2.85
C ALA A 57 15.60 1.89 -1.51
N THR A 58 14.84 0.83 -1.23
CA THR A 58 14.85 0.14 0.07
C THR A 58 15.68 -1.15 0.09
N VAL A 59 16.21 -1.61 -1.05
CA VAL A 59 17.05 -2.81 -1.08
C VAL A 59 18.33 -2.63 -0.24
N PRO A 60 18.63 -3.57 0.68
CA PRO A 60 19.86 -3.55 1.47
C PRO A 60 21.11 -3.53 0.58
N TYR A 61 22.22 -3.03 1.13
CA TYR A 61 23.53 -2.93 0.45
C TYR A 61 23.51 -2.17 -0.89
N ARG A 62 22.40 -1.50 -1.22
CA ARG A 62 22.21 -0.77 -2.49
C ARG A 62 22.48 -1.69 -3.70
N ARG A 63 22.12 -2.98 -3.60
CA ARG A 63 22.29 -3.97 -4.68
C ARG A 63 21.64 -3.46 -5.98
N MET A 64 22.29 -3.72 -7.11
CA MET A 64 21.73 -3.39 -8.43
C MET A 64 20.64 -4.40 -8.77
N ILE A 65 19.44 -3.92 -9.11
CA ILE A 65 18.30 -4.76 -9.45
C ILE A 65 17.97 -4.63 -10.93
N SER A 66 18.03 -5.75 -11.65
CA SER A 66 17.52 -5.87 -13.01
C SER A 66 16.07 -6.33 -12.97
N TYR A 67 15.15 -5.49 -13.44
CA TYR A 67 13.70 -5.78 -13.39
C TYR A 67 13.21 -6.46 -14.66
N TRP A 68 12.32 -7.44 -14.51
CA TRP A 68 11.52 -7.93 -15.63
C TRP A 68 10.53 -6.85 -16.10
N ALA A 69 10.59 -6.51 -17.37
CA ALA A 69 9.71 -5.53 -17.99
C ALA A 69 9.04 -6.11 -19.24
N LYS A 70 7.76 -5.78 -19.44
CA LYS A 70 6.99 -6.24 -20.61
C LYS A 70 7.70 -5.82 -21.90
N SER A 71 7.91 -6.76 -22.83
CA SER A 71 8.61 -6.50 -24.10
C SER A 71 8.05 -5.32 -24.90
N SER A 72 6.73 -5.06 -24.83
CA SER A 72 6.10 -3.92 -25.50
C SER A 72 6.60 -2.55 -25.02
N LEU A 73 7.14 -2.43 -23.81
CA LEU A 73 7.72 -1.18 -23.28
C LEU A 73 9.03 -0.80 -23.97
N PHE A 74 9.68 -1.76 -24.64
CA PHE A 74 10.91 -1.57 -25.42
C PHE A 74 10.64 -1.21 -26.88
N SER A 75 9.38 -1.05 -27.29
CA SER A 75 9.02 -0.69 -28.67
C SER A 75 9.41 0.75 -29.03
N ASN A 76 9.29 1.69 -28.09
CA ASN A 76 9.70 3.07 -28.29
C ASN A 76 11.22 3.22 -28.07
N PRO A 77 11.97 3.86 -29.01
CA PRO A 77 13.43 3.97 -28.92
C PRO A 77 13.96 4.64 -27.64
N VAL A 78 13.25 5.65 -27.13
CA VAL A 78 13.65 6.40 -25.93
C VAL A 78 13.46 5.54 -24.68
N THR A 79 12.27 4.95 -24.52
CA THR A 79 12.00 4.07 -23.36
C THR A 79 12.89 2.84 -23.40
N ARG A 80 13.13 2.27 -24.60
CA ARG A 80 14.07 1.18 -24.82
C ARG A 80 15.47 1.52 -24.36
N ALA A 81 16.00 2.69 -24.75
CA ALA A 81 17.34 3.11 -24.35
C ALA A 81 17.45 3.25 -22.83
N ILE A 82 16.45 3.86 -22.18
CA ILE A 82 16.42 4.02 -20.72
C ILE A 82 16.35 2.67 -20.01
N LEU A 83 15.41 1.80 -20.42
CA LEU A 83 15.20 0.48 -19.81
C LEU A 83 16.41 -0.43 -19.96
N LEU A 84 17.02 -0.49 -21.14
CA LEU A 84 18.24 -1.30 -21.34
C LEU A 84 19.42 -0.72 -20.56
N SER A 85 19.58 0.60 -20.53
CA SER A 85 20.67 1.25 -19.79
C SER A 85 20.50 1.12 -18.26
N SER A 86 19.27 1.00 -17.76
CA SER A 86 18.99 0.69 -16.36
C SER A 86 19.18 -0.79 -16.02
N GLY A 87 19.38 -1.67 -17.01
CA GLY A 87 19.53 -3.12 -16.82
C GLY A 87 18.20 -3.87 -16.77
N SER A 88 17.09 -3.28 -17.25
CA SER A 88 15.80 -3.96 -17.32
C SER A 88 15.82 -5.09 -18.35
N ILE A 89 15.20 -6.23 -18.01
CA ILE A 89 15.18 -7.44 -18.82
C ILE A 89 13.85 -7.50 -19.57
N PRO A 90 13.84 -7.49 -20.92
CA PRO A 90 12.61 -7.62 -21.69
C PRO A 90 12.07 -9.05 -21.60
N VAL A 91 10.81 -9.17 -21.21
CA VAL A 91 10.13 -10.47 -21.09
C VAL A 91 8.94 -10.50 -22.03
N ASP A 92 8.96 -11.45 -22.97
CA ASP A 92 7.82 -11.76 -23.83
C ASP A 92 7.07 -12.97 -23.31
N ARG A 93 5.91 -12.71 -22.70
CA ARG A 93 5.03 -13.74 -22.12
C ARG A 93 4.40 -14.66 -23.16
N ARG A 94 4.53 -14.36 -24.46
CA ARG A 94 4.01 -15.19 -25.55
C ARG A 94 5.08 -16.07 -26.19
N SER A 95 6.36 -15.81 -25.89
CA SER A 95 7.46 -16.62 -26.41
C SER A 95 7.39 -18.03 -25.82
N LYS A 96 7.52 -19.04 -26.69
CA LYS A 96 7.70 -20.45 -26.28
C LYS A 96 9.18 -20.82 -26.07
N ASP A 97 10.09 -19.90 -26.35
CA ASP A 97 11.53 -20.10 -26.20
C ASP A 97 11.98 -19.62 -24.82
N ASN A 98 12.00 -20.55 -23.87
CA ASN A 98 12.39 -20.29 -22.48
C ASN A 98 13.86 -19.86 -22.34
N GLN A 99 14.77 -20.35 -23.19
CA GLN A 99 16.17 -19.98 -23.11
C GLN A 99 16.40 -18.53 -23.54
N ARG A 100 15.72 -18.07 -24.60
CA ARG A 100 15.74 -16.63 -24.95
C ARG A 100 15.02 -15.78 -23.91
N LEU A 101 13.98 -16.31 -23.26
CA LEU A 101 13.22 -15.62 -22.22
C LEU A 101 14.10 -15.31 -20.99
N PHE A 102 14.96 -16.25 -20.58
CA PHE A 102 15.73 -16.13 -19.35
C PHE A 102 17.17 -15.66 -19.54
N LYS A 103 17.68 -15.54 -20.78
CA LYS A 103 19.05 -15.11 -21.05
C LYS A 103 19.47 -13.87 -20.24
N GLY A 104 18.69 -12.79 -20.28
CA GLY A 104 19.00 -11.57 -19.53
C GLY A 104 18.98 -11.75 -18.00
N THR A 105 18.19 -12.71 -17.52
CA THR A 105 18.18 -13.10 -16.10
C THR A 105 19.46 -13.84 -15.74
N PHE A 106 19.90 -14.79 -16.57
CA PHE A 106 21.14 -15.52 -16.34
C PHE A 106 22.36 -14.61 -16.43
N ASP A 107 22.39 -13.69 -17.40
CA ASP A 107 23.45 -12.71 -17.55
C ASP A 107 23.59 -11.84 -16.27
N SER A 108 22.47 -11.44 -15.65
CA SER A 108 22.50 -10.66 -14.40
C SER A 108 22.89 -11.50 -13.18
N LEU A 109 22.29 -12.68 -13.01
CA LEU A 109 22.60 -13.55 -11.87
C LEU A 109 24.04 -14.09 -11.93
N SER A 110 24.58 -14.36 -13.12
CA SER A 110 25.95 -14.85 -13.33
C SER A 110 27.05 -13.85 -12.96
N ILE A 111 26.70 -12.59 -12.73
CA ILE A 111 27.60 -11.56 -12.20
C ILE A 111 27.23 -11.15 -10.76
N GLU A 112 26.50 -12.02 -10.05
CA GLU A 112 26.06 -11.85 -8.67
C GLU A 112 25.20 -10.60 -8.42
N GLU A 113 24.44 -10.15 -9.43
CA GLU A 113 23.46 -9.08 -9.26
C GLU A 113 22.09 -9.61 -8.85
N ALA A 114 21.21 -8.69 -8.44
CA ALA A 114 19.84 -9.02 -8.07
C ALA A 114 18.90 -8.88 -9.27
N VAL A 115 17.90 -9.75 -9.36
CA VAL A 115 16.82 -9.65 -10.34
C VAL A 115 15.49 -9.45 -9.61
N GLY A 116 14.74 -8.42 -10.00
CA GLY A 116 13.43 -8.12 -9.44
C GLY A 116 12.32 -8.73 -10.30
N ILE A 117 11.59 -9.70 -9.76
CA ILE A 117 10.51 -10.41 -10.45
C ILE A 117 9.23 -10.29 -9.62
N TYR A 118 8.26 -9.51 -10.11
CA TYR A 118 6.91 -9.43 -9.54
C TYR A 118 6.10 -10.66 -9.99
N PRO A 119 5.93 -11.67 -9.13
CA PRO A 119 5.44 -12.98 -9.55
C PRO A 119 3.94 -12.97 -9.88
N GLU A 120 3.20 -12.00 -9.37
CA GLU A 120 1.80 -11.71 -9.73
C GLU A 120 1.64 -11.39 -11.24
N GLY A 121 2.70 -10.90 -11.87
CA GLY A 121 2.80 -10.63 -13.29
C GLY A 121 1.97 -9.44 -13.78
N THR A 122 1.29 -8.70 -12.92
CA THR A 122 0.65 -7.42 -13.21
C THR A 122 0.36 -6.72 -11.90
N SER A 123 0.30 -5.40 -11.90
CA SER A 123 -0.26 -4.68 -10.76
C SER A 123 -1.78 -4.81 -10.76
N TYR A 124 -2.38 -4.86 -9.57
CA TYR A 124 -3.82 -4.82 -9.43
C TYR A 124 -4.30 -4.40 -8.04
N THR A 125 -5.62 -4.25 -7.92
CA THR A 125 -6.32 -3.98 -6.67
C THR A 125 -7.27 -5.14 -6.36
N GLU A 126 -6.89 -6.00 -5.42
CA GLU A 126 -7.71 -7.11 -4.92
C GLU A 126 -7.52 -7.21 -3.39
N PRO A 127 -8.40 -7.94 -2.67
CA PRO A 127 -8.34 -7.97 -1.22
C PRO A 127 -7.23 -8.87 -0.66
N ARG A 128 -6.54 -9.59 -1.54
CA ARG A 128 -5.45 -10.53 -1.26
C ARG A 128 -4.56 -10.68 -2.50
N ILE A 129 -3.43 -11.36 -2.33
CA ILE A 129 -2.68 -11.94 -3.45
C ILE A 129 -3.56 -13.01 -4.11
N VAL A 130 -3.76 -12.89 -5.42
CA VAL A 130 -4.69 -13.77 -6.16
C VAL A 130 -3.97 -14.79 -7.03
N GLN A 131 -2.72 -14.52 -7.43
CA GLN A 131 -1.96 -15.43 -8.25
C GLN A 131 -0.46 -15.22 -8.10
N VAL A 132 0.30 -16.31 -8.12
CA VAL A 132 1.74 -16.33 -8.34
C VAL A 132 2.04 -17.11 -9.62
N LYS A 133 2.69 -16.48 -10.58
CA LYS A 133 3.03 -17.10 -11.87
C LYS A 133 4.35 -17.87 -11.77
N ASP A 134 4.40 -18.97 -12.51
CA ASP A 134 5.53 -19.91 -12.53
C ASP A 134 6.86 -19.31 -13.03
N GLY A 135 6.84 -18.12 -13.63
CA GLY A 135 8.02 -17.50 -14.23
C GLY A 135 9.18 -17.30 -13.26
N VAL A 136 8.90 -16.98 -11.98
CA VAL A 136 9.93 -16.85 -10.94
C VAL A 136 10.61 -18.19 -10.64
N GLY A 137 9.83 -19.27 -10.53
CA GLY A 137 10.34 -20.61 -10.26
C GLY A 137 11.13 -21.18 -11.44
N TRP A 138 10.62 -21.00 -12.66
CA TRP A 138 11.36 -21.36 -13.89
C TRP A 138 12.68 -20.60 -13.99
N ALA A 139 12.68 -19.28 -13.81
CA ALA A 139 13.89 -18.49 -13.91
C ALA A 139 14.97 -18.93 -12.90
N ALA A 140 14.56 -19.23 -11.66
CA ALA A 140 15.45 -19.67 -10.60
C ALA A 140 16.05 -21.07 -10.87
N LEU A 141 15.20 -22.05 -11.20
CA LEU A 141 15.62 -23.44 -11.39
C LEU A 141 16.40 -23.65 -12.69
N GLU A 142 16.03 -22.97 -13.77
CA GLU A 142 16.79 -22.99 -15.02
C GLU A 142 18.16 -22.33 -14.85
N TYR A 143 18.25 -21.23 -14.09
CA TYR A 143 19.54 -20.64 -13.76
C TYR A 143 20.41 -21.61 -12.97
N LEU A 144 19.84 -22.32 -11.97
CA LEU A 144 20.57 -23.32 -11.20
C LEU A 144 21.11 -24.45 -12.09
N LYS A 145 20.28 -24.98 -13.01
CA LYS A 145 20.72 -25.99 -13.99
C LYS A 145 21.85 -25.46 -14.87
N TRP A 146 21.66 -24.28 -15.46
CA TRP A 146 22.65 -23.63 -16.32
C TRP A 146 23.98 -23.35 -15.59
N ALA A 147 23.93 -22.89 -14.35
CA ALA A 147 25.12 -22.59 -13.55
C ALA A 147 25.93 -23.86 -13.25
N LYS A 148 25.26 -24.98 -12.95
CA LYS A 148 25.90 -26.29 -12.77
C LYS A 148 26.56 -26.80 -14.06
N GLU A 149 25.88 -26.70 -15.20
CA GLU A 149 26.41 -27.11 -16.51
C GLU A 149 27.64 -26.30 -16.93
N LYS A 150 27.68 -25.01 -16.58
CA LYS A 150 28.81 -24.11 -16.85
C LYS A 150 29.93 -24.22 -15.81
N ASN A 151 29.76 -25.06 -14.79
CA ASN A 151 30.70 -25.22 -13.68
C ASN A 151 31.08 -23.88 -13.01
N PHE A 152 30.10 -22.99 -12.86
CA PHE A 152 30.32 -21.73 -12.16
C PHE A 152 30.57 -21.98 -10.67
N SER A 153 31.75 -21.61 -10.18
CA SER A 153 32.08 -21.59 -8.75
C SER A 153 31.47 -20.37 -8.06
N MET A 154 30.15 -20.23 -8.12
CA MET A 154 29.40 -19.08 -7.59
C MET A 154 28.50 -19.50 -6.43
N LYS A 155 28.12 -18.52 -5.60
CA LYS A 155 27.11 -18.72 -4.57
C LYS A 155 25.79 -19.21 -5.18
N GLU A 156 25.04 -20.00 -4.43
CA GLU A 156 23.74 -20.50 -4.87
C GLU A 156 22.72 -19.36 -5.01
N VAL A 157 21.83 -19.48 -6.00
CA VAL A 157 20.73 -18.53 -6.17
C VAL A 157 19.71 -18.72 -5.04
N VAL A 158 19.30 -17.59 -4.45
CA VAL A 158 18.22 -17.56 -3.45
C VAL A 158 17.09 -16.64 -3.91
N ILE A 159 15.87 -16.97 -3.52
CA ILE A 159 14.71 -16.10 -3.72
C ILE A 159 14.32 -15.47 -2.39
N VAL A 160 14.18 -14.15 -2.33
CA VAL A 160 13.69 -13.44 -1.15
C VAL A 160 12.31 -12.86 -1.47
N PRO A 161 11.22 -13.35 -0.84
CA PRO A 161 9.91 -12.73 -0.96
C PRO A 161 9.91 -11.38 -0.24
N VAL A 162 9.21 -10.38 -0.80
CA VAL A 162 9.17 -9.02 -0.25
C VAL A 162 7.73 -8.53 -0.13
N GLY A 163 7.29 -8.20 1.08
CA GLY A 163 6.01 -7.53 1.30
C GLY A 163 6.17 -6.02 1.17
N ILE A 164 5.51 -5.41 0.18
CA ILE A 164 5.39 -3.96 0.04
C ILE A 164 3.94 -3.58 0.34
N VAL A 165 3.71 -3.00 1.52
CA VAL A 165 2.38 -2.66 2.00
C VAL A 165 2.23 -1.17 2.22
N TYR A 166 1.24 -0.58 1.57
CA TYR A 166 0.86 0.82 1.72
C TYR A 166 -0.32 0.94 2.70
N THR A 167 -0.31 1.95 3.59
CA THR A 167 -1.50 2.23 4.41
C THR A 167 -2.68 2.68 3.54
N ASP A 168 -2.35 3.52 2.56
CA ASP A 168 -3.19 3.86 1.41
C ASP A 168 -2.26 4.03 0.20
N LYS A 169 -2.45 3.22 -0.83
CA LYS A 169 -1.54 3.19 -1.97
C LYS A 169 -1.62 4.42 -2.86
N SER A 170 -2.73 5.16 -2.83
CA SER A 170 -3.02 6.27 -3.75
C SER A 170 -2.86 7.65 -3.10
N LYS A 171 -2.92 7.73 -1.77
CA LYS A 171 -2.96 8.97 -1.00
C LYS A 171 -1.55 9.53 -0.75
N TYR A 172 -1.37 10.81 -1.04
CA TYR A 172 -0.18 11.57 -0.65
C TYR A 172 -0.07 11.62 0.88
N GLN A 173 1.14 11.53 1.43
CA GLN A 173 1.40 11.45 2.88
C GLN A 173 0.86 10.18 3.55
N SER A 174 0.53 9.13 2.78
CA SER A 174 0.39 7.78 3.35
C SER A 174 1.75 7.23 3.78
N ARG A 175 1.80 5.97 4.21
CA ARG A 175 3.03 5.32 4.69
C ARG A 175 3.28 4.01 3.96
N VAL A 176 4.55 3.62 3.89
CA VAL A 176 4.99 2.37 3.24
C VAL A 176 5.74 1.51 4.24
N TYR A 177 5.31 0.26 4.37
CA TYR A 177 6.01 -0.78 5.10
C TYR A 177 6.59 -1.79 4.11
N VAL A 178 7.91 -1.99 4.19
CA VAL A 178 8.65 -2.96 3.37
C VAL A 178 9.23 -3.99 4.31
N LYS A 179 8.95 -5.28 4.05
CA LYS A 179 9.57 -6.37 4.79
C LYS A 179 10.16 -7.41 3.84
N TYR A 180 11.44 -7.70 4.03
CA TYR A 180 12.13 -8.79 3.35
C TYR A 180 11.92 -10.09 4.15
N GLY A 181 11.30 -11.08 3.52
CA GLY A 181 11.05 -12.39 4.12
C GLY A 181 12.30 -13.26 4.17
N LYS A 182 12.16 -14.45 4.77
CA LYS A 182 13.26 -15.43 4.84
C LYS A 182 13.68 -15.87 3.43
N PRO A 183 14.99 -16.07 3.18
CA PRO A 183 15.45 -16.54 1.89
C PRO A 183 14.98 -17.98 1.63
N ILE A 184 14.50 -18.22 0.41
CA ILE A 184 14.12 -19.52 -0.11
C ILE A 184 15.30 -20.04 -0.94
N PHE A 185 15.90 -21.12 -0.47
CA PHE A 185 17.04 -21.76 -1.14
C PHE A 185 16.55 -22.60 -2.32
N VAL A 186 16.95 -22.20 -3.53
CA VAL A 186 16.52 -22.85 -4.77
C VAL A 186 17.08 -24.27 -4.90
N ALA A 187 18.25 -24.52 -4.30
CA ALA A 187 18.89 -25.83 -4.26
C ALA A 187 18.01 -26.94 -3.67
N ASN A 188 17.12 -26.60 -2.72
CA ASN A 188 16.19 -27.55 -2.09
C ASN A 188 15.18 -28.17 -3.09
N TYR A 189 15.05 -27.58 -4.28
CA TYR A 189 14.14 -28.04 -5.34
C TYR A 189 14.90 -28.66 -6.52
N ALA A 190 16.24 -28.69 -6.47
CA ALA A 190 17.09 -29.11 -7.59
C ALA A 190 17.00 -30.61 -7.87
N GLU A 191 16.92 -31.45 -6.83
CA GLU A 191 16.88 -32.92 -6.98
C GLU A 191 15.72 -33.38 -7.87
N GLN A 192 14.54 -32.77 -7.72
CA GLN A 192 13.38 -33.08 -8.54
C GLN A 192 13.40 -32.39 -9.92
N PHE A 193 14.15 -31.30 -10.07
CA PHE A 193 14.16 -30.53 -11.31
C PHE A 193 15.23 -31.02 -12.31
N LEU A 194 16.41 -31.43 -11.83
CA LEU A 194 17.57 -31.76 -12.64
C LEU A 194 17.46 -33.03 -13.52
N PRO A 195 16.71 -34.09 -13.14
CA PRO A 195 16.53 -35.29 -13.97
C PRO A 195 15.89 -35.05 -15.36
N ASP A 196 15.47 -33.81 -15.64
CA ASP A 196 14.90 -33.33 -16.90
C ASP A 196 13.59 -34.04 -17.32
N VAL A 197 12.88 -34.63 -16.34
CA VAL A 197 11.56 -35.23 -16.53
C VAL A 197 10.49 -34.15 -16.48
N ASP A 198 9.74 -33.95 -17.58
CA ASP A 198 8.83 -32.81 -17.75
C ASP A 198 7.79 -32.64 -16.62
N GLY A 199 7.20 -33.74 -16.14
CA GLY A 199 6.23 -33.71 -15.04
C GLY A 199 6.86 -33.30 -13.71
N GLU A 200 8.03 -33.85 -13.41
CA GLU A 200 8.76 -33.57 -12.17
C GLU A 200 9.28 -32.13 -12.12
N ARG A 201 9.79 -31.60 -13.25
CA ARG A 201 10.21 -30.20 -13.38
C ARG A 201 9.09 -29.23 -13.07
N ARG A 202 7.91 -29.45 -13.66
CA ARG A 202 6.73 -28.61 -13.42
C ARG A 202 6.31 -28.65 -11.96
N ALA A 203 6.30 -29.84 -11.35
CA ALA A 203 5.98 -30.00 -9.94
C ALA A 203 7.01 -29.29 -9.03
N ALA A 204 8.32 -29.37 -9.34
CA ALA A 204 9.36 -28.65 -8.60
C ALA A 204 9.19 -27.13 -8.71
N VAL A 205 8.92 -26.61 -9.91
CA VAL A 205 8.61 -25.19 -10.14
C VAL A 205 7.39 -24.76 -9.34
N LYS A 206 6.32 -25.57 -9.35
CA LYS A 206 5.09 -25.27 -8.59
C LYS A 206 5.33 -25.20 -7.09
N ARG A 207 6.06 -26.16 -6.52
CA ARG A 207 6.40 -26.12 -5.09
C ARG A 207 7.26 -24.92 -4.71
N LEU A 208 8.23 -24.57 -5.55
CA LEU A 208 9.04 -23.37 -5.34
C LEU A 208 8.17 -22.11 -5.39
N CYS A 209 7.27 -22.01 -6.36
CA CYS A 209 6.32 -20.90 -6.47
C CYS A 209 5.34 -20.83 -5.29
N HIS A 210 4.85 -21.96 -4.77
CA HIS A 210 4.06 -21.98 -3.53
C HIS A 210 4.85 -21.43 -2.34
N SER A 211 6.13 -21.79 -2.18
CA SER A 211 6.95 -21.21 -1.11
C SER A 211 7.13 -19.70 -1.26
N VAL A 212 7.24 -19.20 -2.50
CA VAL A 212 7.26 -17.76 -2.78
C VAL A 212 5.93 -17.11 -2.40
N GLU A 213 4.81 -17.74 -2.78
CA GLU A 213 3.46 -17.27 -2.47
C GLU A 213 3.20 -17.22 -0.96
N ASP A 214 3.49 -18.29 -0.21
CA ASP A 214 3.41 -18.35 1.24
C ASP A 214 4.24 -17.24 1.89
N GLY A 215 5.45 -17.03 1.37
CA GLY A 215 6.32 -15.92 1.75
C GLY A 215 5.63 -14.57 1.57
N MET A 216 5.07 -14.29 0.39
CA MET A 216 4.40 -13.01 0.10
C MET A 216 3.12 -12.82 0.91
N VAL A 217 2.31 -13.86 1.06
CA VAL A 217 1.06 -13.83 1.85
C VAL A 217 1.36 -13.52 3.31
N SER A 218 2.39 -14.14 3.90
CA SER A 218 2.79 -13.89 5.29
C SER A 218 3.29 -12.46 5.56
N LEU A 219 3.69 -11.73 4.51
CA LEU A 219 4.25 -10.38 4.60
C LEU A 219 3.25 -9.28 4.20
N SER A 220 2.02 -9.64 3.87
CA SER A 220 0.98 -8.74 3.36
C SER A 220 -0.35 -8.94 4.08
N VAL A 221 -1.34 -8.08 3.76
CA VAL A 221 -2.70 -8.18 4.32
C VAL A 221 -3.59 -8.86 3.28
N ASN A 222 -4.15 -10.01 3.64
CA ASN A 222 -4.91 -10.87 2.75
C ASN A 222 -6.26 -11.20 3.37
N ALA A 223 -7.32 -10.66 2.77
CA ALA A 223 -8.70 -10.92 3.16
C ALA A 223 -9.39 -11.87 2.17
N PRO A 224 -10.27 -12.78 2.65
CA PRO A 224 -10.97 -13.72 1.78
C PRO A 224 -11.82 -13.04 0.69
N ASN A 225 -12.40 -11.88 1.00
CA ASN A 225 -13.21 -11.08 0.08
C ASN A 225 -13.20 -9.58 0.45
N TRP A 226 -13.81 -8.77 -0.41
CA TRP A 226 -13.90 -7.31 -0.25
C TRP A 226 -14.64 -6.85 0.99
N ASP A 227 -15.71 -7.55 1.38
CA ASP A 227 -16.50 -7.18 2.56
C ASP A 227 -15.69 -7.34 3.85
N ILE A 228 -14.94 -8.45 3.97
CA ILE A 228 -14.04 -8.66 5.11
C ILE A 228 -12.96 -7.59 5.16
N LEU A 229 -12.38 -7.23 4.01
CA LEU A 229 -11.40 -6.13 3.94
C LEU A 229 -12.01 -4.79 4.37
N HIS A 230 -13.24 -4.48 3.94
CA HIS A 230 -13.94 -3.25 4.32
C HIS A 230 -14.27 -3.21 5.82
N CYS A 231 -14.78 -4.30 6.38
CA CYS A 231 -15.01 -4.46 7.82
C CYS A 231 -13.71 -4.23 8.61
N SER A 232 -12.64 -4.91 8.22
CA SER A 232 -11.34 -4.84 8.91
C SER A 232 -10.76 -3.43 8.88
N ARG A 233 -10.80 -2.76 7.73
CA ARG A 233 -10.35 -1.36 7.58
C ARG A 233 -11.20 -0.40 8.41
N LEU A 234 -12.53 -0.54 8.38
CA LEU A 234 -13.39 0.35 9.14
C LEU A 234 -13.28 0.11 10.65
N ALA A 235 -13.19 -1.14 11.11
CA ALA A 235 -12.94 -1.46 12.51
C ALA A 235 -11.61 -0.86 12.99
N ARG A 236 -10.57 -0.93 12.16
CA ARG A 236 -9.29 -0.26 12.41
C ARG A 236 -9.46 1.25 12.54
N ASP A 237 -10.21 1.88 11.64
CA ASP A 237 -10.48 3.31 11.72
C ASP A 237 -11.26 3.68 12.99
N LEU A 238 -12.20 2.85 13.45
CA LEU A 238 -12.93 3.07 14.71
C LEU A 238 -12.03 2.93 15.95
N LEU A 239 -11.17 1.91 15.96
CA LEU A 239 -10.28 1.60 17.10
C LEU A 239 -9.10 2.55 17.22
N TRP A 240 -8.58 3.10 16.11
CA TRP A 240 -7.42 4.00 16.15
C TRP A 240 -7.75 5.46 15.80
N GLY A 241 -8.92 5.74 15.22
CA GLY A 241 -9.34 7.06 14.71
C GLY A 241 -8.60 7.49 13.42
N ASP A 242 -7.29 7.30 13.39
CA ASP A 242 -6.40 7.50 12.27
C ASP A 242 -5.43 6.32 12.17
N GLU A 243 -5.24 5.77 10.97
CA GLU A 243 -4.31 4.68 10.70
C GLU A 243 -2.89 4.97 11.21
N LYS A 244 -2.48 6.25 11.26
CA LYS A 244 -1.16 6.69 11.75
C LYS A 244 -0.93 6.46 13.23
N ASN A 245 -1.98 6.28 14.01
CA ASN A 245 -1.85 5.93 15.42
C ASN A 245 -1.36 4.49 15.62
N ILE A 246 -1.39 3.66 14.56
CA ILE A 246 -0.78 2.33 14.54
C ILE A 246 0.71 2.48 14.23
N PRO A 247 1.62 1.93 15.06
CA PRO A 247 3.04 1.85 14.72
C PRO A 247 3.23 1.13 13.36
N LEU A 248 3.95 1.73 12.42
CA LEU A 248 4.01 1.23 11.04
C LEU A 248 4.54 -0.21 10.94
N ARG A 249 5.51 -0.58 11.79
CA ARG A 249 6.02 -1.96 11.94
C ARG A 249 4.94 -3.00 12.28
N GLN A 250 3.87 -2.57 12.94
CA GLN A 250 2.79 -3.42 13.40
C GLN A 250 1.57 -3.36 12.47
N PHE A 251 1.61 -2.50 11.44
CA PHE A 251 0.45 -2.23 10.59
C PHE A 251 -0.08 -3.49 9.90
N VAL A 252 0.81 -4.32 9.32
CA VAL A 252 0.42 -5.57 8.64
C VAL A 252 -0.20 -6.55 9.63
N VAL A 253 0.48 -6.82 10.76
CA VAL A 253 0.02 -7.80 11.75
C VAL A 253 -1.29 -7.38 12.40
N VAL A 254 -1.46 -6.09 12.74
CA VAL A 254 -2.72 -5.54 13.26
C VAL A 254 -3.84 -5.67 12.23
N SER A 255 -3.57 -5.31 10.98
CA SER A 255 -4.58 -5.37 9.91
C SER A 255 -4.99 -6.80 9.61
N GLN A 256 -4.02 -7.73 9.53
CA GLN A 256 -4.30 -9.14 9.33
C GLN A 256 -5.05 -9.75 10.52
N THR A 257 -4.70 -9.36 11.76
CA THR A 257 -5.44 -9.81 12.96
C THR A 257 -6.92 -9.39 12.90
N LEU A 258 -7.24 -8.19 12.43
CA LEU A 258 -8.63 -7.79 12.22
C LEU A 258 -9.29 -8.62 11.11
N VAL A 259 -8.58 -8.89 10.02
CA VAL A 259 -9.07 -9.77 8.95
C VAL A 259 -9.37 -11.17 9.50
N ASP A 260 -8.50 -11.75 10.32
CA ASP A 260 -8.68 -13.06 10.95
C ASP A 260 -9.97 -13.09 11.78
N ILE A 261 -10.20 -12.09 12.64
CA ILE A 261 -11.44 -11.94 13.43
C ILE A 261 -12.68 -11.93 12.53
N PHE A 262 -12.65 -11.13 11.46
CA PHE A 262 -13.79 -11.02 10.56
C PHE A 262 -13.90 -12.22 9.59
N SER A 263 -12.93 -13.13 9.53
CA SER A 263 -12.96 -14.28 8.61
C SER A 263 -13.52 -15.55 9.24
N ASP A 264 -14.01 -15.48 10.49
CA ASP A 264 -14.63 -16.62 11.16
C ASP A 264 -15.77 -17.23 10.33
N GLN A 265 -15.66 -18.54 10.12
CA GLN A 265 -16.60 -19.37 9.36
C GLN A 265 -17.86 -19.70 10.18
N ASN A 266 -17.77 -19.66 11.52
CA ASN A 266 -18.90 -19.88 12.42
C ASN A 266 -19.13 -18.64 13.31
N PRO A 267 -19.42 -17.48 12.72
CA PRO A 267 -19.43 -16.22 13.44
C PRO A 267 -20.53 -16.17 14.51
N SER A 268 -20.20 -15.66 15.69
CA SER A 268 -21.20 -15.37 16.72
C SER A 268 -22.26 -14.37 16.23
N PRO A 269 -23.48 -14.35 16.83
CA PRO A 269 -24.49 -13.35 16.50
C PRO A 269 -23.98 -11.90 16.60
N GLU A 270 -23.11 -11.62 17.57
CA GLU A 270 -22.48 -10.31 17.76
C GLU A 270 -21.56 -9.96 16.59
N LEU A 271 -20.75 -10.92 16.10
CA LEU A 271 -19.87 -10.71 14.96
C LEU A 271 -20.66 -10.48 13.67
N VAL A 272 -21.76 -11.22 13.46
CA VAL A 272 -22.66 -11.02 12.30
C VAL A 272 -23.27 -9.61 12.34
N ASN A 273 -23.77 -9.18 13.50
CA ASN A 273 -24.32 -7.85 13.68
C ASN A 273 -23.26 -6.74 13.46
N LEU A 274 -22.05 -6.94 13.99
CA LEU A 274 -20.93 -6.03 13.80
C LEU A 274 -20.58 -5.87 12.31
N LYS A 275 -20.39 -7.00 11.59
CA LYS A 275 -20.12 -6.98 10.14
C LYS A 275 -21.18 -6.19 9.38
N SER A 276 -22.46 -6.44 9.66
CA SER A 276 -23.58 -5.72 9.03
C SER A 276 -23.50 -4.21 9.27
N ASN A 277 -23.30 -3.78 10.52
CA ASN A 277 -23.22 -2.34 10.85
C ASN A 277 -21.97 -1.67 10.27
N LEU A 278 -20.84 -2.37 10.23
CA LEU A 278 -19.62 -1.86 9.60
C LEU A 278 -19.80 -1.68 8.08
N LEU A 279 -20.33 -2.68 7.37
CA LEU A 279 -20.57 -2.56 5.93
C LEU A 279 -21.59 -1.48 5.61
N HIS A 280 -22.66 -1.36 6.40
CA HIS A 280 -23.63 -0.28 6.25
C HIS A 280 -22.95 1.09 6.43
N TYR A 281 -22.17 1.27 7.48
CA TYR A 281 -21.46 2.53 7.73
C TYR A 281 -20.42 2.84 6.64
N TYR A 282 -19.63 1.85 6.23
CA TYR A 282 -18.66 1.94 5.15
C TYR A 282 -19.31 2.42 3.84
N SER A 283 -20.46 1.82 3.48
CA SER A 283 -21.20 2.14 2.26
C SER A 283 -21.67 3.60 2.25
N LEU A 284 -22.23 4.07 3.37
CA LEU A 284 -22.68 5.45 3.50
C LEU A 284 -21.52 6.43 3.50
N LEU A 285 -20.35 6.08 4.07
CA LEU A 285 -19.13 6.89 3.95
C LEU A 285 -18.71 7.03 2.49
N HIS A 286 -18.66 5.92 1.76
CA HIS A 286 -18.31 5.88 0.34
C HIS A 286 -19.23 6.79 -0.50
N TYR A 287 -20.55 6.57 -0.43
CA TYR A 287 -21.51 7.32 -1.25
C TYR A 287 -21.69 8.79 -0.83
N SER A 288 -21.40 9.14 0.43
CA SER A 288 -21.39 10.54 0.87
C SER A 288 -20.08 11.27 0.57
N GLY A 289 -19.04 10.55 0.10
CA GLY A 289 -17.71 11.09 -0.13
C GLY A 289 -17.11 11.65 1.16
N LEU A 290 -17.23 10.90 2.25
CA LEU A 290 -16.69 11.20 3.57
C LEU A 290 -15.80 10.03 4.03
N THR A 291 -14.93 10.31 4.99
CA THR A 291 -14.09 9.29 5.63
C THR A 291 -14.36 9.27 7.13
N HIS A 292 -14.13 8.15 7.79
CA HIS A 292 -14.32 8.07 9.24
C HIS A 292 -13.47 9.12 9.97
N THR A 293 -12.18 9.23 9.63
CA THR A 293 -11.24 10.22 10.20
C THR A 293 -11.72 11.67 10.08
N SER A 294 -12.45 12.01 9.00
CA SER A 294 -13.02 13.36 8.83
C SER A 294 -14.18 13.67 9.78
N LEU A 295 -14.78 12.67 10.41
CA LEU A 295 -15.92 12.79 11.33
C LEU A 295 -15.52 12.71 12.80
N VAL A 296 -14.26 12.38 13.13
CA VAL A 296 -13.79 12.18 14.52
C VAL A 296 -14.10 13.38 15.41
N GLY A 297 -13.93 14.61 14.90
CA GLY A 297 -14.23 15.85 15.64
C GLY A 297 -15.73 16.18 15.79
N ILE A 298 -16.63 15.40 15.16
CA ILE A 298 -18.08 15.59 15.25
C ILE A 298 -18.62 14.68 16.36
N PRO A 299 -19.45 15.20 17.29
CA PRO A 299 -20.03 14.40 18.37
C PRO A 299 -20.67 13.11 17.88
N LEU A 300 -20.43 12.03 18.61
CA LEU A 300 -21.00 10.72 18.31
C LEU A 300 -22.46 10.67 18.77
N THR A 301 -23.35 11.21 17.96
CA THR A 301 -24.79 11.23 18.24
C THR A 301 -25.60 10.95 16.97
N PHE A 302 -26.81 10.39 17.15
CA PHE A 302 -27.75 10.14 16.04
C PHE A 302 -28.20 11.43 15.34
N SER A 303 -28.34 12.51 16.11
CA SER A 303 -28.75 13.84 15.62
C SER A 303 -28.01 14.91 16.42
N PRO A 304 -26.90 15.45 15.89
CA PRO A 304 -26.18 16.55 16.50
C PRO A 304 -27.05 17.80 16.50
N ARG A 305 -27.09 18.54 17.61
CA ARG A 305 -27.77 19.84 17.65
C ARG A 305 -27.09 20.79 16.66
N PRO A 306 -27.83 21.46 15.74
CA PRO A 306 -27.23 22.37 14.75
C PRO A 306 -26.29 23.41 15.37
N LEU A 307 -26.69 24.00 16.51
CA LEU A 307 -25.87 24.98 17.24
C LEU A 307 -24.50 24.44 17.67
N ARG A 308 -24.41 23.17 18.10
CA ARG A 308 -23.12 22.55 18.45
C ARG A 308 -22.24 22.37 17.22
N VAL A 309 -22.82 21.97 16.09
CA VAL A 309 -22.09 21.81 14.82
C VAL A 309 -21.61 23.16 14.30
N VAL A 310 -22.43 24.21 14.41
CA VAL A 310 -22.03 25.59 14.09
C VAL A 310 -20.86 26.04 14.97
N PHE A 311 -20.89 25.75 16.27
CA PHE A 311 -19.78 26.07 17.17
C PHE A 311 -18.49 25.32 16.79
N SER A 312 -18.56 24.02 16.52
CA SER A 312 -17.41 23.24 16.02
C SER A 312 -16.87 23.82 14.71
N LEU A 313 -17.76 24.27 13.82
CA LEU A 313 -17.36 24.91 12.58
C LEU A 313 -16.64 26.24 12.83
N MET A 314 -17.13 27.08 13.74
CA MET A 314 -16.45 28.32 14.15
C MET A 314 -15.06 28.05 14.73
N GLN A 315 -14.93 27.02 15.57
CA GLN A 315 -13.63 26.60 16.11
C GLN A 315 -12.66 26.15 15.01
N LEU A 316 -13.12 25.32 14.06
CA LEU A 316 -12.31 24.88 12.93
C LEU A 316 -11.89 26.06 12.05
N THR A 317 -12.80 27.00 11.75
CA THR A 317 -12.48 28.23 11.01
C THR A 317 -11.43 29.07 11.73
N ALA A 318 -11.56 29.24 13.05
CA ALA A 318 -10.58 29.99 13.84
C ALA A 318 -9.19 29.33 13.81
N LEU A 319 -9.14 27.99 13.93
CA LEU A 319 -7.90 27.23 13.80
C LEU A 319 -7.28 27.33 12.40
N GLU A 320 -8.09 27.28 11.34
CA GLU A 320 -7.61 27.47 9.97
C GLU A 320 -7.04 28.87 9.76
N ILE A 321 -7.72 29.92 10.24
CA ILE A 321 -7.22 31.31 10.18
C ILE A 321 -5.91 31.46 10.94
N PHE A 322 -5.82 30.90 12.15
CA PHE A 322 -4.61 30.95 12.97
C PHE A 322 -3.44 30.21 12.32
N ASN A 323 -3.69 29.05 11.70
CA ASN A 323 -2.65 28.26 11.06
C ASN A 323 -2.24 28.78 9.67
N LEU A 324 -3.11 29.55 9.00
CA LEU A 324 -2.92 30.01 7.62
C LEU A 324 -1.56 30.71 7.40
N PRO A 325 -1.08 31.64 8.23
CA PRO A 325 0.22 32.28 8.01
C PRO A 325 1.40 31.28 7.99
N SER A 326 1.32 30.25 8.84
CA SER A 326 2.36 29.21 8.93
C SER A 326 2.35 28.25 7.74
N TYR A 327 1.21 28.14 7.04
CA TYR A 327 1.02 27.18 5.95
C TYR A 327 0.98 27.84 4.56
N ALA A 328 0.65 29.13 4.47
CA ALA A 328 0.44 29.83 3.20
C ALA A 328 1.69 29.81 2.31
N VAL A 329 2.87 30.07 2.87
CA VAL A 329 4.13 30.07 2.10
C VAL A 329 4.45 28.67 1.56
N PRO A 330 4.51 27.60 2.39
CA PRO A 330 4.63 26.23 1.90
C PRO A 330 3.59 25.84 0.86
N LEU A 331 2.32 26.22 1.08
CA LEU A 331 1.22 25.93 0.16
C LEU A 331 1.45 26.58 -1.20
N ILE A 332 1.83 27.85 -1.26
CA ILE A 332 2.10 28.56 -2.53
C ILE A 332 3.22 27.87 -3.32
N VAL A 333 4.29 27.46 -2.65
CA VAL A 333 5.42 26.75 -3.28
C VAL A 333 4.99 25.39 -3.85
N HIS A 334 4.07 24.69 -3.17
CA HIS A 334 3.60 23.35 -3.56
C HIS A 334 2.34 23.35 -4.43
N LEU A 335 1.65 24.49 -4.55
CA LEU A 335 0.39 24.61 -5.26
C LEU A 335 0.48 24.12 -6.72
N PRO A 336 1.51 24.47 -7.52
CA PRO A 336 1.66 23.94 -8.87
C PRO A 336 1.76 22.41 -8.89
N SER A 337 2.46 21.84 -7.91
CA SER A 337 2.65 20.41 -7.76
C SER A 337 1.36 19.69 -7.38
N TYR A 338 0.54 20.28 -6.52
CA TYR A 338 -0.79 19.73 -6.20
C TYR A 338 -1.73 19.77 -7.38
N ILE A 339 -1.71 20.85 -8.16
CA ILE A 339 -2.53 20.97 -9.37
C ILE A 339 -2.11 19.91 -10.39
N LEU A 340 -0.81 19.82 -10.71
CA LEU A 340 -0.29 18.88 -11.70
C LEU A 340 -0.43 17.42 -11.25
N ALA A 341 -0.17 17.12 -9.98
CA ALA A 341 -0.42 15.78 -9.43
C ALA A 341 -1.90 15.39 -9.51
N SER A 342 -2.81 16.33 -9.23
CA SER A 342 -4.26 16.10 -9.34
C SER A 342 -4.70 15.91 -10.78
N MET A 343 -4.12 16.65 -11.73
CA MET A 343 -4.36 16.48 -13.17
C MET A 343 -3.85 15.12 -13.65
N GLY A 344 -2.63 14.74 -13.28
CA GLY A 344 -2.04 13.44 -13.62
C GLY A 344 -2.88 12.30 -13.07
N ALA A 345 -3.33 12.37 -11.81
CA ALA A 345 -4.17 11.34 -11.20
C ALA A 345 -5.50 11.11 -11.93
N ARG A 346 -6.03 12.11 -12.67
CA ARG A 346 -7.24 11.96 -13.48
C ARG A 346 -7.03 11.10 -14.73
N LEU A 347 -5.78 10.92 -15.18
CA LEU A 347 -5.45 10.03 -16.29
C LEU A 347 -5.61 8.56 -15.90
N ALA A 348 -5.49 8.23 -14.61
CA ALA A 348 -5.70 6.91 -14.03
C ALA A 348 -6.99 6.86 -13.19
N LYS A 349 -8.09 7.39 -13.74
CA LYS A 349 -9.37 7.44 -13.01
C LYS A 349 -9.86 6.04 -12.65
N ASP A 350 -9.66 5.07 -13.53
CA ASP A 350 -10.19 3.71 -13.40
C ASP A 350 -9.15 2.68 -12.94
N GLU A 351 -7.89 3.09 -12.80
CA GLU A 351 -6.75 2.24 -12.39
C GLU A 351 -6.15 2.78 -11.10
N GLU A 352 -6.56 2.25 -9.94
CA GLU A 352 -6.13 2.78 -8.64
C GLU A 352 -4.62 2.62 -8.42
N GLU A 353 -4.07 1.49 -8.84
CA GLU A 353 -2.65 1.13 -8.84
C GLU A 353 -1.75 2.13 -9.58
N ALA A 354 -2.27 2.84 -10.57
CA ALA A 354 -1.51 3.83 -11.33
C ALA A 354 -1.57 5.23 -10.69
N ARG A 355 -2.53 5.53 -9.81
CA ARG A 355 -2.78 6.91 -9.34
C ARG A 355 -1.58 7.54 -8.63
N ALA A 356 -0.88 6.79 -7.78
CA ALA A 356 0.28 7.33 -7.07
C ALA A 356 1.44 7.65 -8.02
N GLN A 357 1.68 6.79 -9.01
CA GLN A 357 2.74 7.02 -10.00
C GLN A 357 2.51 8.32 -10.77
N TYR A 358 1.27 8.59 -11.20
CA TYR A 358 0.95 9.83 -11.90
C TYR A 358 1.11 11.06 -10.99
N LYS A 359 0.73 10.96 -9.71
CA LYS A 359 0.95 12.04 -8.74
C LYS A 359 2.44 12.31 -8.52
N VAL A 360 3.25 11.26 -8.37
CA VAL A 360 4.70 11.36 -8.17
C VAL A 360 5.37 11.95 -9.41
N VAL A 361 5.03 11.49 -10.61
CA VAL A 361 5.63 11.99 -11.85
C VAL A 361 5.23 13.45 -12.10
N PHE A 362 3.94 13.75 -12.15
CA PHE A 362 3.48 15.11 -12.49
C PHE A 362 3.78 16.11 -11.36
N GLY A 363 3.55 15.72 -10.11
CA GLY A 363 3.90 16.53 -8.95
C GLY A 363 5.40 16.71 -8.80
N GLY A 364 6.19 15.66 -9.02
CA GLY A 364 7.65 15.71 -8.95
C GLY A 364 8.27 16.61 -10.03
N LEU A 365 7.75 16.56 -11.27
CA LEU A 365 8.18 17.48 -12.33
C LEU A 365 7.88 18.93 -11.98
N ALA A 366 6.73 19.20 -11.36
CA ALA A 366 6.39 20.53 -10.87
C ALA A 366 7.37 20.97 -9.76
N LEU A 367 7.64 20.11 -8.78
CA LEU A 367 8.60 20.38 -7.70
C LEU A 367 10.02 20.64 -8.22
N ALA A 368 10.44 19.92 -9.26
CA ALA A 368 11.74 20.11 -9.90
C ALA A 368 11.89 21.51 -10.52
N VAL A 369 10.78 22.18 -10.83
CA VAL A 369 10.76 23.57 -11.32
C VAL A 369 10.55 24.55 -10.17
N THR A 370 9.58 24.29 -9.27
CA THR A 370 9.23 25.25 -8.23
C THR A 370 10.33 25.41 -7.19
N TYR A 371 10.96 24.33 -6.72
CA TYR A 371 11.97 24.44 -5.66
C TYR A 371 13.21 25.24 -6.06
N PRO A 372 13.83 25.05 -7.25
CA PRO A 372 14.92 25.92 -7.67
C PRO A 372 14.51 27.39 -7.75
N LEU A 373 13.32 27.68 -8.30
CA LEU A 373 12.82 29.05 -8.43
C LEU A 373 12.56 29.70 -7.07
N PHE A 374 11.80 29.05 -6.20
CA PHE A 374 11.47 29.61 -4.88
C PHE A 374 12.67 29.61 -3.94
N GLY A 375 13.50 28.57 -3.95
CA GLY A 375 14.74 28.50 -3.18
C GLY A 375 15.71 29.62 -3.54
N TRP A 376 15.88 29.90 -4.84
CA TRP A 376 16.71 31.00 -5.31
C TRP A 376 16.19 32.38 -4.89
N ASN A 377 14.87 32.61 -5.00
CA ASN A 377 14.26 33.88 -4.60
C ASN A 377 14.28 34.08 -3.07
N ALA A 378 14.00 33.04 -2.29
CA ALA A 378 14.08 33.09 -0.84
C ALA A 378 15.52 33.29 -0.36
N TRP A 379 16.51 32.65 -1.01
CA TRP A 379 17.92 32.91 -0.74
C TRP A 379 18.31 34.36 -1.06
N LYS A 380 17.85 34.91 -2.20
CA LYS A 380 18.05 36.32 -2.56
C LYS A 380 17.43 37.28 -1.54
N LEU A 381 16.28 36.94 -0.98
CA LEU A 381 15.63 37.74 0.05
C LEU A 381 16.42 37.69 1.36
N ILE A 382 16.81 36.51 1.84
CA ILE A 382 17.53 36.37 3.12
C ILE A 382 18.88 37.07 3.07
N ARG A 383 19.63 36.95 1.97
CA ARG A 383 20.93 37.62 1.83
C ARG A 383 20.83 39.14 1.70
N SER A 384 19.66 39.71 1.38
CA SER A 384 19.49 41.16 1.31
C SER A 384 19.38 41.80 2.70
N TYR A 385 19.10 41.01 3.74
CA TYR A 385 19.10 41.46 5.12
C TYR A 385 20.52 41.74 5.62
N LYS A 386 20.71 42.93 6.19
CA LYS A 386 22.02 43.45 6.63
C LYS A 386 22.79 42.48 7.52
N ALA A 387 22.13 41.86 8.50
CA ALA A 387 22.75 40.92 9.43
C ALA A 387 23.34 39.66 8.75
N PHE A 388 22.76 39.23 7.62
CA PHE A 388 23.22 38.05 6.90
C PHE A 388 24.25 38.39 5.82
N LYS A 389 24.21 39.64 5.33
CA LYS A 389 25.13 40.17 4.32
C LYS A 389 26.60 40.08 4.75
N ASP A 390 26.86 40.25 6.04
CA ASP A 390 28.20 40.25 6.62
C ASP A 390 28.72 38.84 6.95
N LEU A 391 27.85 37.83 6.95
CA LEU A 391 28.17 36.45 7.35
C LEU A 391 28.55 35.52 6.18
N VAL A 392 28.08 35.81 4.97
CA VAL A 392 28.20 34.89 3.80
C VAL A 392 28.96 35.54 2.64
N PRO A 393 29.97 34.86 2.05
CA PRO A 393 30.70 35.36 0.88
C PRO A 393 29.79 35.69 -0.30
N GLN A 394 29.82 36.96 -0.73
CA GLN A 394 28.83 37.53 -1.66
C GLN A 394 29.04 37.15 -3.14
N ARG A 395 30.24 36.72 -3.54
CA ARG A 395 30.67 36.74 -4.96
C ARG A 395 30.86 35.37 -5.60
N GLY A 396 30.52 34.27 -4.92
CA GLY A 396 30.63 32.92 -5.50
C GLY A 396 29.30 32.42 -6.06
N LEU A 397 29.23 32.07 -7.35
CA LEU A 397 28.07 31.35 -7.91
C LEU A 397 27.78 30.07 -7.12
N PHE A 398 28.84 29.36 -6.73
CA PHE A 398 28.76 28.15 -5.93
C PHE A 398 28.09 28.37 -4.56
N SER A 399 28.48 29.41 -3.82
CA SER A 399 27.85 29.73 -2.53
C SER A 399 26.38 30.13 -2.69
N GLN A 400 26.03 30.80 -3.79
CA GLN A 400 24.63 31.13 -4.11
C GLN A 400 23.79 29.88 -4.42
N CYS A 401 24.33 28.94 -5.19
CA CYS A 401 23.67 27.68 -5.48
C CYS A 401 23.45 26.85 -4.20
N ILE A 402 24.44 26.77 -3.32
CA ILE A 402 24.31 26.07 -2.04
C ILE A 402 23.21 26.71 -1.18
N GLY A 403 23.23 28.03 -1.03
CA GLY A 403 22.21 28.74 -0.24
C GLY A 403 20.80 28.56 -0.79
N ALA A 404 20.63 28.61 -2.12
CA ALA A 404 19.35 28.33 -2.76
C ALA A 404 18.87 26.88 -2.55
N ALA A 405 19.78 25.91 -2.65
CA ALA A 405 19.48 24.50 -2.39
C ALA A 405 19.10 24.25 -0.92
N ALA A 406 19.82 24.85 0.04
CA ALA A 406 19.50 24.78 1.45
C ALA A 406 18.12 25.39 1.75
N MET A 407 17.78 26.49 1.08
CA MET A 407 16.47 27.12 1.22
C MET A 407 15.33 26.29 0.63
N ALA A 408 15.55 25.69 -0.55
CA ALA A 408 14.61 24.75 -1.13
C ALA A 408 14.37 23.53 -0.22
N TRP A 409 15.45 22.97 0.35
CA TRP A 409 15.36 21.88 1.32
C TRP A 409 14.57 22.29 2.58
N TRP A 410 14.86 23.48 3.13
CA TRP A 410 14.13 24.01 4.29
C TRP A 410 12.64 24.23 4.00
N LEU A 411 12.29 24.81 2.85
CA LEU A 411 10.89 24.98 2.42
C LEU A 411 10.16 23.64 2.28
N SER A 412 10.83 22.64 1.73
CA SER A 412 10.29 21.28 1.60
C SER A 412 10.04 20.63 2.96
N HIS A 413 11.01 20.74 3.88
CA HIS A 413 10.87 20.19 5.23
C HIS A 413 9.81 20.92 6.05
N TRP A 414 9.73 22.25 5.94
CA TRP A 414 8.69 23.06 6.56
C TRP A 414 7.31 22.61 6.07
N HIS A 415 7.13 22.47 4.76
CA HIS A 415 5.89 21.95 4.17
C HIS A 415 5.49 20.59 4.75
N ASN A 416 6.41 19.62 4.72
CA ASN A 416 6.11 18.25 5.17
C ASN A 416 5.75 18.17 6.66
N ARG A 417 6.24 19.11 7.48
CA ARG A 417 5.88 19.20 8.91
C ARG A 417 4.47 19.73 9.15
N VAL A 418 3.92 20.57 8.26
CA VAL A 418 2.65 21.26 8.49
C VAL A 418 1.50 20.76 7.61
N ILE A 419 1.80 20.13 6.46
CA ILE A 419 0.78 19.78 5.46
C ILE A 419 -0.28 18.84 6.03
N GLU A 420 0.13 17.86 6.83
CA GLU A 420 -0.76 16.83 7.32
C GLU A 420 -1.83 17.39 8.26
N SER A 421 -1.42 18.13 9.30
CA SER A 421 -2.36 18.70 10.27
C SER A 421 -3.33 19.66 9.59
N ASN A 422 -2.85 20.51 8.67
CA ASN A 422 -3.67 21.42 7.90
C ASN A 422 -4.64 20.68 6.96
N TYR A 423 -4.18 19.62 6.29
CA TYR A 423 -5.05 18.80 5.43
C TYR A 423 -6.13 18.06 6.22
N ASN A 424 -5.80 17.57 7.41
CA ASN A 424 -6.77 16.93 8.31
C ASN A 424 -7.80 17.94 8.83
N LEU A 425 -7.38 19.14 9.24
CA LEU A 425 -8.27 20.24 9.61
C LEU A 425 -9.22 20.59 8.47
N TYR A 426 -8.70 20.76 7.25
CA TYR A 426 -9.53 21.05 6.07
C TYR A 426 -10.57 19.95 5.77
N LYS A 427 -10.17 18.67 5.88
CA LYS A 427 -11.11 17.54 5.73
C LYS A 427 -12.22 17.58 6.78
N GLN A 428 -11.87 17.86 8.04
CA GLN A 428 -12.84 18.00 9.14
C GLN A 428 -13.75 19.21 8.92
N TYR A 429 -13.23 20.35 8.49
CA TYR A 429 -14.00 21.53 8.12
C TYR A 429 -15.04 21.22 7.04
N LYS A 430 -14.61 20.59 5.93
CA LYS A 430 -15.51 20.19 4.84
C LYS A 430 -16.55 19.16 5.28
N ALA A 431 -16.17 18.20 6.12
CA ALA A 431 -17.09 17.21 6.65
C ALA A 431 -18.11 17.84 7.59
N THR A 432 -17.69 18.76 8.46
CA THR A 432 -18.55 19.50 9.39
C THR A 432 -19.57 20.35 8.63
N TRP A 433 -19.15 21.03 7.56
CA TRP A 433 -20.06 21.71 6.64
C TRP A 433 -21.09 20.78 6.01
N LYS A 434 -20.65 19.63 5.46
CA LYS A 434 -21.56 18.63 4.90
C LYS A 434 -22.56 18.12 5.94
N VAL A 435 -22.10 17.91 7.17
CA VAL A 435 -22.95 17.46 8.29
C VAL A 435 -23.96 18.53 8.68
N LEU A 436 -23.56 19.79 8.80
CA LEU A 436 -24.48 20.91 9.06
C LEU A 436 -25.58 20.99 8.00
N LEU A 437 -25.20 21.00 6.72
CA LEU A 437 -26.16 21.00 5.61
C LEU A 437 -27.05 19.75 5.61
N GLY A 438 -26.51 18.62 6.03
CA GLY A 438 -27.23 17.36 6.14
C GLY A 438 -28.30 17.38 7.23
N ILE A 439 -27.96 17.84 8.43
CA ILE A 439 -28.86 17.96 9.58
C ILE A 439 -30.00 18.95 9.28
N LEU A 440 -29.71 20.03 8.55
CA LEU A 440 -30.70 21.01 8.11
C LEU A 440 -31.54 20.54 6.92
N SER A 441 -31.27 19.36 6.36
CA SER A 441 -31.97 18.83 5.17
C SER A 441 -32.80 17.59 5.50
N ASN A 442 -33.82 17.34 4.67
CA ASN A 442 -34.60 16.12 4.76
C ASN A 442 -33.80 14.91 4.24
N GLY A 443 -33.67 13.89 5.08
CA GLY A 443 -33.05 12.61 4.71
C GLY A 443 -33.85 11.86 3.63
N LEU A 444 -33.23 10.82 3.06
CA LEU A 444 -33.95 9.85 2.23
C LEU A 444 -34.94 9.03 3.08
N SER A 445 -36.03 8.57 2.45
CA SER A 445 -36.89 7.54 3.04
C SER A 445 -36.12 6.22 3.19
N GLN A 446 -36.65 5.31 4.02
CA GLN A 446 -35.99 4.03 4.27
C GLN A 446 -35.81 3.18 3.01
N SER A 447 -36.79 3.16 2.11
CA SER A 447 -36.68 2.43 0.83
C SER A 447 -35.64 3.05 -0.10
N SER A 448 -35.56 4.38 -0.16
CA SER A 448 -34.63 5.08 -1.05
C SER A 448 -33.18 5.07 -0.56
N VAL A 449 -32.92 4.82 0.72
CA VAL A 449 -31.54 4.73 1.24
C VAL A 449 -30.93 3.34 1.07
N GLN A 450 -31.73 2.26 1.02
CA GLN A 450 -31.25 0.87 0.93
C GLN A 450 -30.14 0.63 -0.11
N PRO A 451 -30.20 1.18 -1.34
CA PRO A 451 -29.12 0.97 -2.31
C PRO A 451 -27.76 1.54 -1.88
N TYR A 452 -27.73 2.51 -0.97
CA TYR A 452 -26.53 3.18 -0.46
C TYR A 452 -25.99 2.54 0.83
N THR A 453 -26.67 1.51 1.35
CA THR A 453 -26.24 0.76 2.55
C THR A 453 -25.51 -0.54 2.21
N ILE A 454 -25.32 -0.80 0.91
CA ILE A 454 -24.61 -1.95 0.36
C ILE A 454 -23.26 -1.46 -0.17
N PRO A 455 -22.15 -2.19 0.05
CA PRO A 455 -20.84 -1.71 -0.38
C PRO A 455 -20.77 -1.54 -1.91
N PRO A 456 -19.91 -0.65 -2.41
CA PRO A 456 -19.73 -0.47 -3.85
C PRO A 456 -19.31 -1.79 -4.52
N PRO A 457 -19.59 -1.94 -5.83
CA PRO A 457 -19.09 -3.08 -6.57
C PRO A 457 -17.56 -3.14 -6.50
N PRO A 458 -16.98 -4.35 -6.41
CA PRO A 458 -15.54 -4.51 -6.44
C PRO A 458 -14.97 -4.00 -7.77
N PRO A 459 -13.75 -3.46 -7.77
CA PRO A 459 -13.08 -3.06 -9.00
C PRO A 459 -12.92 -4.28 -9.91
N ILE A 460 -13.19 -4.10 -11.22
CA ILE A 460 -13.02 -5.17 -12.20
C ILE A 460 -11.54 -5.27 -12.54
N ASN A 461 -10.96 -6.47 -12.41
CA ASN A 461 -9.60 -6.73 -12.84
C ASN A 461 -9.57 -7.55 -14.14
N PRO A 462 -9.16 -6.95 -15.28
CA PRO A 462 -9.11 -7.64 -16.56
C PRO A 462 -7.96 -8.67 -16.67
N PHE A 463 -6.99 -8.64 -15.75
CA PHE A 463 -5.80 -9.49 -15.79
C PHE A 463 -5.88 -10.73 -14.90
N ILE A 464 -6.90 -10.85 -14.07
CA ILE A 464 -7.15 -12.03 -13.23
C ILE A 464 -8.23 -12.88 -13.88
N LYS A 465 -7.89 -14.13 -14.19
CA LYS A 465 -8.87 -15.13 -14.61
C LYS A 465 -9.48 -15.75 -13.35
N ARG A 466 -10.68 -15.30 -12.96
CA ARG A 466 -11.40 -15.88 -11.83
C ARG A 466 -11.88 -17.29 -12.20
N THR A 467 -11.17 -18.32 -11.75
CA THR A 467 -11.65 -19.70 -11.71
C THR A 467 -12.61 -19.80 -10.52
N SER A 468 -13.90 -19.88 -10.82
CA SER A 468 -15.00 -19.81 -9.86
C SER A 468 -14.95 -20.85 -8.73
N SER A 469 -15.19 -20.40 -7.49
CA SER A 469 -15.95 -21.16 -6.49
C SER A 469 -16.96 -20.30 -5.72
N THR A 470 -16.73 -18.99 -5.59
CA THR A 470 -17.76 -18.01 -5.16
C THR A 470 -17.57 -16.67 -5.87
N PRO A 471 -18.37 -16.33 -6.90
CA PRO A 471 -18.36 -14.98 -7.46
C PRO A 471 -18.80 -13.99 -6.38
N ASP A 472 -18.06 -12.89 -6.18
CA ASP A 472 -18.59 -11.75 -5.43
C ASP A 472 -19.95 -11.38 -6.04
N PRO A 473 -20.98 -11.09 -5.22
CA PRO A 473 -22.29 -10.74 -5.75
C PRO A 473 -22.16 -9.58 -6.73
N VAL A 474 -22.83 -9.69 -7.89
CA VAL A 474 -22.83 -8.63 -8.92
C VAL A 474 -23.60 -7.43 -8.37
N ARG A 475 -22.87 -6.52 -7.72
CA ARG A 475 -23.42 -5.27 -7.18
C ARG A 475 -23.49 -4.23 -8.30
N LYS A 476 -24.55 -3.43 -8.30
CA LYS A 476 -24.68 -2.26 -9.19
C LYS A 476 -24.60 -1.00 -8.35
N ALA A 477 -23.79 -0.03 -8.79
CA ALA A 477 -23.73 1.25 -8.13
C ALA A 477 -25.09 1.98 -8.25
N PRO A 478 -25.64 2.52 -7.15
CA PRO A 478 -26.86 3.30 -7.18
C PRO A 478 -26.64 4.66 -7.88
N PRO A 479 -27.71 5.32 -8.36
CA PRO A 479 -27.60 6.66 -8.94
C PRO A 479 -27.03 7.65 -7.89
N PRO A 480 -26.26 8.68 -8.30
CA PRO A 480 -25.70 9.62 -7.34
C PRO A 480 -26.80 10.47 -6.69
N VAL A 481 -26.70 10.67 -5.37
CA VAL A 481 -27.55 11.59 -4.61
C VAL A 481 -26.72 12.65 -3.91
N PRO A 482 -27.28 13.85 -3.64
CA PRO A 482 -26.58 14.85 -2.86
C PRO A 482 -26.21 14.30 -1.48
N SER A 483 -24.92 14.38 -1.12
CA SER A 483 -24.39 13.78 0.12
C SER A 483 -25.17 14.21 1.38
N ARG A 484 -25.69 15.45 1.40
CA ARG A 484 -26.52 15.99 2.50
C ARG A 484 -27.72 15.09 2.85
N ARG A 485 -28.33 14.42 1.86
CA ARG A 485 -29.49 13.54 2.06
C ARG A 485 -29.14 12.21 2.73
N LEU A 486 -27.86 11.83 2.73
CA LEU A 486 -27.35 10.61 3.36
C LEU A 486 -26.86 10.83 4.80
N ILE A 487 -26.65 12.09 5.22
CA ILE A 487 -26.00 12.41 6.50
C ILE A 487 -26.75 11.85 7.71
N HIS A 488 -28.09 11.95 7.75
CA HIS A 488 -28.88 11.40 8.86
C HIS A 488 -28.67 9.88 9.03
N HIS A 489 -28.66 9.15 7.92
CA HIS A 489 -28.42 7.72 7.89
C HIS A 489 -26.97 7.39 8.25
N LEU A 490 -26.02 8.18 7.74
CA LEU A 490 -24.60 8.05 8.02
C LEU A 490 -24.29 8.19 9.52
N LEU A 491 -24.87 9.20 10.19
CA LEU A 491 -24.66 9.44 11.62
C LEU A 491 -25.28 8.32 12.47
N ARG A 492 -26.43 7.78 12.06
CA ARG A 492 -27.02 6.59 12.71
C ARG A 492 -26.17 5.35 12.54
N ALA A 493 -25.72 5.07 11.32
CA ALA A 493 -24.83 3.94 11.03
C ALA A 493 -23.50 4.06 11.78
N ARG A 494 -22.95 5.29 11.92
CA ARG A 494 -21.76 5.56 12.73
C ARG A 494 -21.99 5.11 14.17
N VAL A 495 -23.05 5.57 14.83
CA VAL A 495 -23.33 5.20 16.24
C VAL A 495 -23.54 3.68 16.38
N ALA A 496 -24.33 3.06 15.49
CA ALA A 496 -24.54 1.62 15.51
C ALA A 496 -23.24 0.81 15.34
N ALA A 497 -22.34 1.27 14.45
CA ALA A 497 -21.02 0.66 14.27
C ALA A 497 -20.15 0.77 15.53
N TYR A 498 -20.13 1.92 16.20
CA TYR A 498 -19.42 2.07 17.47
C TYR A 498 -19.95 1.15 18.57
N ILE A 499 -21.28 1.12 18.77
CA ILE A 499 -21.93 0.28 19.79
C ILE A 499 -21.63 -1.19 19.53
N SER A 500 -21.90 -1.68 18.31
CA SER A 500 -21.67 -3.09 17.98
C SER A 500 -20.19 -3.48 18.06
N CYS A 501 -19.28 -2.56 17.73
CA CYS A 501 -17.83 -2.78 17.86
C CYS A 501 -17.43 -2.92 19.33
N GLY A 502 -17.93 -2.02 20.19
CA GLY A 502 -17.69 -2.07 21.64
C GLY A 502 -18.23 -3.35 22.28
N VAL A 503 -19.49 -3.71 21.99
CA VAL A 503 -20.12 -4.94 22.49
C VAL A 503 -19.33 -6.17 22.06
N PHE A 504 -18.98 -6.28 20.78
CA PHE A 504 -18.24 -7.42 20.25
C PHE A 504 -16.87 -7.58 20.90
N PHE A 505 -16.05 -6.52 20.97
CA PHE A 505 -14.70 -6.63 21.54
C PHE A 505 -14.71 -6.87 23.05
N GLN A 506 -15.69 -6.34 23.79
CA GLN A 506 -15.89 -6.69 25.20
C GLN A 506 -16.30 -8.16 25.38
N GLY A 507 -17.15 -8.67 24.49
CA GLY A 507 -17.52 -10.08 24.44
C GLY A 507 -16.32 -10.96 24.14
N LEU A 508 -15.55 -10.63 23.10
CA LEU A 508 -14.34 -11.34 22.66
C LEU A 508 -13.25 -11.37 23.74
N GLU A 509 -13.08 -10.30 24.52
CA GLU A 509 -12.11 -10.28 25.62
C GLU A 509 -12.52 -11.21 26.79
N ARG A 510 -13.83 -11.38 26.99
CA ARG A 510 -14.40 -12.23 28.04
C ARG A 510 -14.57 -13.68 27.58
N SER A 511 -14.72 -13.92 26.28
CA SER A 511 -14.90 -15.26 25.73
C SER A 511 -13.56 -16.01 25.67
N GLY A 512 -13.64 -17.33 25.80
CA GLY A 512 -12.53 -18.24 25.51
C GLY A 512 -12.44 -18.59 24.03
N GLU A 513 -13.16 -17.88 23.17
CA GLU A 513 -13.21 -18.18 21.73
C GLU A 513 -11.84 -17.98 21.11
N LEU A 514 -11.51 -18.89 20.18
CA LEU A 514 -10.26 -18.87 19.46
C LEU A 514 -10.45 -18.12 18.15
N VAL A 515 -9.67 -17.07 17.94
CA VAL A 515 -9.54 -16.39 16.66
C VAL A 515 -8.60 -17.20 15.79
N LYS A 516 -9.16 -17.70 14.69
CA LYS A 516 -8.44 -18.51 13.71
C LYS A 516 -7.89 -17.64 12.59
N PRO A 517 -6.77 -18.03 11.98
CA PRO A 517 -6.26 -17.36 10.79
C PRO A 517 -7.29 -17.38 9.67
N ALA A 518 -7.37 -16.30 8.89
CA ALA A 518 -8.28 -16.24 7.76
C ALA A 518 -7.97 -17.35 6.72
N ASP A 519 -8.94 -18.20 6.45
CA ASP A 519 -8.86 -19.16 5.33
C ASP A 519 -9.11 -18.42 4.01
N LEU A 520 -8.10 -18.41 3.13
CA LEU A 520 -8.20 -17.79 1.81
C LEU A 520 -8.92 -18.69 0.80
N GLY A 521 -9.38 -19.88 1.20
CA GLY A 521 -10.32 -20.70 0.44
C GLY A 521 -9.74 -21.28 -0.85
N GLU A 522 -8.46 -21.65 -0.85
CA GLU A 522 -7.88 -22.36 -1.98
C GLU A 522 -8.14 -23.86 -1.85
N THR A 523 -9.12 -24.37 -2.60
CA THR A 523 -9.01 -25.74 -3.10
C THR A 523 -7.78 -25.82 -3.99
N ARG A 524 -6.68 -26.26 -3.36
CA ARG A 524 -5.37 -26.53 -3.96
C ARG A 524 -5.54 -27.67 -4.97
N VAL A 525 -5.74 -27.34 -6.24
CA VAL A 525 -5.76 -28.33 -7.32
C VAL A 525 -4.39 -28.34 -7.97
N ASP A 526 -3.58 -29.33 -7.61
CA ASP A 526 -2.40 -29.68 -8.40
C ASP A 526 -2.82 -30.11 -9.80
N GLY A 527 -2.02 -29.76 -10.81
CA GLY A 527 -2.22 -30.15 -12.22
C GLY A 527 -2.20 -31.66 -12.49
N THR A 528 -2.22 -32.50 -11.45
CA THR A 528 -2.27 -33.96 -11.45
C THR A 528 -3.53 -34.53 -10.78
N GLY A 529 -4.44 -33.70 -10.27
CA GLY A 529 -5.71 -34.17 -9.68
C GLY A 529 -5.57 -35.01 -8.40
N THR A 530 -4.42 -34.93 -7.73
CA THR A 530 -4.14 -35.67 -6.48
C THR A 530 -3.79 -34.69 -5.38
N SER A 531 -4.50 -34.75 -4.25
CA SER A 531 -4.20 -33.98 -3.05
C SER A 531 -2.93 -34.54 -2.40
N VAL A 532 -1.85 -33.77 -2.39
CA VAL A 532 -0.67 -34.10 -1.59
C VAL A 532 -0.80 -33.40 -0.23
N ASP A 533 -0.81 -34.19 0.84
CA ASP A 533 -0.47 -33.72 2.18
C ASP A 533 0.98 -33.24 2.16
N VAL A 534 1.16 -31.93 2.00
CA VAL A 534 2.48 -31.31 2.15
C VAL A 534 2.72 -31.13 3.63
N ASP A 535 3.60 -31.96 4.17
CA ASP A 535 4.11 -31.84 5.54
C ASP A 535 4.51 -30.39 5.83
N SER A 536 3.96 -29.90 6.94
CA SER A 536 4.06 -28.55 7.46
C SER A 536 5.51 -28.10 7.68
N VAL A 537 6.06 -27.30 6.76
CA VAL A 537 7.33 -26.60 6.95
C VAL A 537 7.06 -25.13 7.28
N THR A 538 7.01 -24.85 8.59
CA THR A 538 7.25 -23.55 9.26
C THR A 538 6.63 -22.30 8.64
N LEU A 539 5.31 -22.18 8.79
CA LEU A 539 4.57 -20.94 8.75
C LEU A 539 5.04 -20.01 9.89
N SER A 540 5.51 -18.80 9.56
CA SER A 540 5.89 -17.82 10.58
C SER A 540 4.87 -16.68 10.69
N SER A 541 4.31 -16.57 11.89
CA SER A 541 3.62 -15.45 12.56
C SER A 541 2.10 -15.37 12.60
N SER A 542 1.33 -16.21 11.90
CA SER A 542 -0.13 -16.24 12.15
C SER A 542 -0.85 -17.55 11.85
N THR A 543 -0.22 -18.72 12.00
CA THR A 543 -0.93 -20.02 11.96
C THR A 543 -1.48 -20.46 13.30
N VAL A 544 -1.14 -19.75 14.36
CA VAL A 544 -1.50 -20.13 15.73
C VAL A 544 -2.84 -19.51 16.07
N GLU A 545 -3.82 -20.35 16.42
CA GLU A 545 -5.07 -19.90 17.01
C GLU A 545 -4.78 -19.10 18.28
N ARG A 546 -5.37 -17.91 18.40
CA ARG A 546 -5.18 -17.03 19.56
C ARG A 546 -6.49 -16.88 20.30
N SER A 547 -6.45 -16.88 21.63
CA SER A 547 -7.67 -16.57 22.40
C SER A 547 -8.13 -15.13 22.14
N GLY A 548 -9.44 -14.88 22.19
CA GLY A 548 -10.01 -13.54 22.06
C GLY A 548 -9.38 -12.53 23.04
N ARG A 549 -9.07 -12.97 24.27
CA ARG A 549 -8.34 -12.18 25.27
C ARG A 549 -6.93 -11.78 24.82
N GLU A 550 -6.15 -12.70 24.26
CA GLU A 550 -4.81 -12.39 23.74
C GLU A 550 -4.89 -11.43 22.56
N VAL A 551 -5.87 -11.60 21.68
CA VAL A 551 -6.11 -10.72 20.54
C VAL A 551 -6.42 -9.30 21.01
N VAL A 552 -7.36 -9.12 21.94
CA VAL A 552 -7.70 -7.79 22.47
C VAL A 552 -6.53 -7.16 23.21
N ALA A 553 -5.78 -7.93 24.00
CA ALA A 553 -4.57 -7.46 24.67
C ALA A 553 -3.49 -7.03 23.66
N PHE A 554 -3.31 -7.77 22.57
CA PHE A 554 -2.40 -7.40 21.47
C PHE A 554 -2.83 -6.10 20.78
N LEU A 555 -4.11 -5.93 20.44
CA LEU A 555 -4.61 -4.70 19.82
C LEU A 555 -4.43 -3.50 20.76
N ARG A 556 -4.71 -3.66 22.06
CA ARG A 556 -4.52 -2.63 23.09
C ARG A 556 -3.05 -2.24 23.25
N LYS A 557 -2.14 -3.21 23.30
CA LYS A 557 -0.68 -2.97 23.31
C LYS A 557 -0.22 -2.15 22.08
N ASN A 558 -0.91 -2.31 20.96
CA ASN A 558 -0.68 -1.57 19.73
C ASN A 558 -1.55 -0.31 19.57
N ARG A 559 -2.01 0.26 20.70
CA ARG A 559 -2.69 1.57 20.79
C ARG A 559 -4.15 1.59 20.29
N ALA A 560 -4.83 0.45 20.26
CA ALA A 560 -6.28 0.44 20.04
C ALA A 560 -7.02 1.11 21.21
N ASP A 561 -7.91 2.06 20.90
CA ASP A 561 -8.77 2.77 21.85
C ASP A 561 -10.11 2.04 22.05
N PHE A 562 -10.14 1.14 23.03
CA PHE A 562 -11.36 0.47 23.46
C PHE A 562 -12.23 1.35 24.38
N GLU A 563 -11.67 2.37 25.03
CA GLU A 563 -12.43 3.28 25.89
C GLU A 563 -13.35 4.18 25.08
N GLY A 564 -12.86 4.65 23.92
CA GLY A 564 -13.67 5.39 22.94
C GLY A 564 -14.88 4.60 22.46
N LEU A 565 -14.74 3.28 22.28
CA LEU A 565 -15.85 2.39 21.97
C LEU A 565 -16.82 2.23 23.16
N ALA A 566 -16.28 2.07 24.38
CA ALA A 566 -17.08 1.88 25.59
C ALA A 566 -17.90 3.12 25.98
N LYS A 567 -17.44 4.33 25.65
CA LYS A 567 -18.21 5.57 25.84
C LYS A 567 -19.41 5.68 24.88
N ALA A 568 -19.42 4.89 23.81
CA ALA A 568 -20.45 4.91 22.78
C ALA A 568 -21.54 3.84 22.98
N ALA A 569 -21.15 2.70 23.55
CA ALA A 569 -22.04 1.61 23.98
C ALA A 569 -22.70 1.95 25.32
#